data_AF-R7NHY5-F1
#
_entry.id   AF-R7NHY5-F1
#
_cell.length_a   1.000
_cell.length_b   1.000
_cell.length_c   1.000
_cell.angle_alpha   90.00
_cell.angle_beta   90.00
_cell.angle_gamma   90.00
#
_symmetry.space_group_name_H-M   'P 1'
#
loop_
_entity.id
_entity.type
_entity.pdbx_description
1 polymer ?
#
loop_
_entity_poly.entity_id
_entity_poly.type
_entity_poly.pdbx_seq_one_letter_code
_entity_poly.pdbx_strand_id
1 'polypeptide(L)'
;MIQNKHGWGLKEMLILSGILMLFLVIAIYYIYTLYQSLDMEVASNNYTELEEKLEYNANIYLKDYYDKNLNSTGVTITRSLLRTYDLDVDLEDNKGRACSGYVIAKKSHGEEQIDAYISCPDYTTDGYEDWRSS
;
A
#
# COMPACT_ATOMS: atom_id res chain seq x y z
N MET A 1 4.51 6.06 68.54
CA MET A 1 4.09 7.45 68.24
C MET A 1 3.66 7.50 66.78
N ILE A 2 2.36 7.58 66.51
CA ILE A 2 1.84 7.69 65.15
C ILE A 2 0.86 8.86 65.15
N GLN A 3 1.23 9.98 64.53
CA GLN A 3 0.26 10.89 63.90
C GLN A 3 1.00 11.95 63.07
N ASN A 4 1.00 11.75 61.76
CA ASN A 4 1.04 12.87 60.83
C ASN A 4 0.02 12.57 59.72
N LYS A 5 -1.24 12.93 59.93
CA LYS A 5 -2.33 12.77 58.96
C LYS A 5 -2.63 14.12 58.32
N HIS A 6 -1.75 14.55 57.41
CA HIS A 6 -2.11 15.58 56.43
C HIS A 6 -2.80 14.86 55.26
N GLY A 7 -4.11 14.69 55.36
CA GLY A 7 -4.91 14.26 54.22
C GLY A 7 -4.85 15.31 53.12
N TRP A 8 -4.57 14.90 51.88
CA TRP A 8 -4.69 15.78 50.72
C TRP A 8 -6.12 16.31 50.62
N GLY A 9 -6.26 17.64 50.50
CA GLY A 9 -7.54 18.30 50.39
C GLY A 9 -8.22 17.96 49.06
N LEU A 10 -9.56 17.96 49.07
CA LEU A 10 -10.41 17.68 47.90
C LEU A 10 -9.99 18.47 46.64
N LYS A 11 -9.56 19.73 46.83
CA LYS A 11 -9.07 20.61 45.76
C LYS A 11 -7.80 20.07 45.09
N GLU A 12 -6.87 19.52 45.86
CA GLU A 12 -5.60 18.99 45.33
C GLU A 12 -5.83 17.70 44.56
N MET A 13 -6.74 16.85 45.04
CA MET A 13 -7.16 15.64 44.30
C MET A 13 -7.86 15.96 42.98
N LEU A 14 -8.73 16.97 42.95
CA LEU A 14 -9.41 17.40 41.71
C LEU A 14 -8.44 17.96 40.67
N ILE A 15 -7.45 18.75 41.09
CA ILE A 15 -6.43 19.30 40.19
C ILE A 15 -5.60 18.17 39.58
N LEU A 16 -5.12 17.23 40.41
CA LEU A 16 -4.35 16.09 39.92
C LEU A 16 -5.16 15.19 38.99
N SER A 17 -6.44 14.96 39.30
CA SER A 17 -7.35 14.21 38.42
C SER A 17 -7.55 14.91 37.07
N GLY A 18 -7.69 16.24 37.05
CA GLY A 18 -7.82 17.00 35.81
C GLY A 18 -6.56 16.94 34.95
N ILE A 19 -5.39 17.08 35.57
CA ILE A 19 -4.10 16.94 34.88
C ILE A 19 -3.93 15.53 34.30
N LEU A 20 -4.27 14.50 35.08
CA LEU A 20 -4.20 13.12 34.63
C LEU A 20 -5.13 12.86 33.43
N MET A 21 -6.34 13.42 33.46
CA MET A 21 -7.27 13.31 32.34
C MET A 21 -6.75 14.00 31.07
N LEU A 22 -6.09 15.15 31.21
CA LEU A 22 -5.46 15.85 30.09
C LEU A 22 -4.32 15.02 29.47
N PHE A 23 -3.45 14.42 30.30
CA PHE A 23 -2.42 13.50 29.81
C PHE A 23 -3.01 12.29 29.09
N LEU A 24 -4.15 11.76 29.57
CA LEU A 24 -4.82 10.63 28.94
C LEU A 24 -5.35 11.00 27.55
N VAL A 25 -5.95 12.18 27.38
CA VAL A 25 -6.40 12.68 26.06
C VAL A 25 -5.22 12.85 25.11
N ILE A 26 -4.11 13.40 25.59
CA ILE A 26 -2.87 13.52 24.79
C ILE A 26 -2.35 12.14 24.36
N ALA A 27 -2.33 11.17 25.26
CA ALA A 27 -1.89 9.82 24.95
C ALA A 27 -2.77 9.17 23.86
N ILE A 28 -4.10 9.30 23.96
CA ILE A 28 -5.04 8.82 22.94
C ILE A 28 -4.75 9.49 21.59
N TYR A 29 -4.53 10.80 21.56
CA TYR A 29 -4.21 11.53 20.32
C TYR A 29 -2.95 11.00 19.63
N TYR A 30 -1.88 10.78 20.40
CA TYR A 30 -0.63 10.22 19.86
C TYR A 30 -0.79 8.79 19.37
N ILE A 31 -1.54 7.95 20.10
CA ILE A 31 -1.85 6.58 19.66
C ILE A 31 -2.62 6.62 18.33
N TYR A 32 -3.65 7.46 18.22
CA TYR A 32 -4.45 7.58 16.99
C TYR A 32 -3.58 8.02 15.80
N THR A 33 -2.71 9.01 16.00
CA THR A 33 -1.78 9.50 14.98
C THR A 33 -0.83 8.39 14.52
N LEU A 34 -0.30 7.59 15.45
CA LEU A 34 0.59 6.47 15.14
C LEU A 34 -0.12 5.37 14.35
N TYR A 35 -1.35 5.01 14.73
CA TYR A 35 -2.13 4.01 14.00
C TYR A 35 -2.40 4.47 12.56
N GLN A 36 -2.74 5.74 12.34
CA GLN A 36 -2.93 6.26 10.98
C GLN A 36 -1.64 6.20 10.15
N SER A 37 -0.48 6.54 10.75
CA SER A 37 0.79 6.46 10.01
C SER A 37 1.16 5.04 9.62
N LEU A 38 0.90 4.06 10.50
CA LEU A 38 1.18 2.65 10.22
C LEU A 38 0.24 2.09 9.14
N ASP A 39 -1.05 2.46 9.16
CA ASP A 39 -2.00 2.01 8.14
C ASP A 39 -1.61 2.50 6.74
N MET A 40 -1.14 3.75 6.64
CA MET A 40 -0.61 4.31 5.39
C MET A 40 0.66 3.58 4.91
N GLU A 41 1.61 3.29 5.81
CA GLU A 41 2.84 2.58 5.46
C GLU A 41 2.57 1.15 4.99
N VAL A 42 1.69 0.42 5.70
CA VAL A 42 1.29 -0.95 5.34
C VAL A 42 0.56 -0.95 3.99
N ALA A 43 -0.34 0.01 3.76
CA ALA A 43 -1.03 0.13 2.47
C ALA A 43 -0.02 0.39 1.34
N SER A 44 0.93 1.31 1.51
CA SER A 44 1.95 1.60 0.50
C SER A 44 2.79 0.38 0.15
N ASN A 45 3.28 -0.36 1.16
CA ASN A 45 4.09 -1.56 0.93
C ASN A 45 3.30 -2.67 0.21
N ASN A 46 1.99 -2.80 0.50
CA ASN A 46 1.14 -3.78 -0.16
C ASN A 46 0.97 -3.48 -1.66
N TYR A 47 0.71 -2.22 -2.02
CA TYR A 47 0.56 -1.85 -3.42
C TYR A 47 1.85 -2.05 -4.23
N THR A 48 3.00 -1.69 -3.65
CA THR A 48 4.30 -1.98 -4.27
C THR A 48 4.54 -3.48 -4.45
N GLU A 49 4.16 -4.31 -3.48
CA GLU A 49 4.28 -5.78 -3.62
C GLU A 49 3.38 -6.34 -4.74
N LEU A 50 2.18 -5.77 -4.92
CA LEU A 50 1.28 -6.14 -6.03
C LEU A 50 1.87 -5.74 -7.39
N GLU A 51 2.45 -4.54 -7.50
CA GLU A 51 3.16 -4.09 -8.69
C GLU A 51 4.34 -5.01 -9.02
N GLU A 52 5.21 -5.31 -8.05
CA GLU A 52 6.38 -6.18 -8.24
C GLU A 52 5.98 -7.60 -8.69
N LYS A 53 4.93 -8.18 -8.11
CA LYS A 53 4.42 -9.50 -8.53
C LYS A 53 3.90 -9.47 -9.96
N LEU A 54 3.21 -8.39 -10.33
CA LEU A 54 2.68 -8.21 -11.68
C LEU A 54 3.80 -8.04 -12.70
N GLU A 55 4.83 -7.25 -12.38
CA GLU A 55 6.04 -7.11 -13.21
C GLU A 55 6.79 -8.43 -13.36
N TYR A 56 6.95 -9.18 -12.27
CA TYR A 56 7.63 -10.46 -12.28
C TYR A 56 6.95 -11.46 -13.23
N ASN A 57 5.63 -11.62 -13.12
CA ASN A 57 4.88 -12.52 -13.99
C ASN A 57 4.84 -12.03 -15.45
N ALA A 58 4.77 -10.71 -15.67
CA ALA A 58 4.90 -10.14 -17.02
C ALA A 58 6.28 -10.38 -17.64
N ASN A 59 7.35 -10.32 -16.85
CA ASN A 59 8.70 -10.64 -17.29
C ASN A 59 8.85 -12.12 -17.68
N ILE A 60 8.22 -13.04 -16.93
CA ILE A 60 8.16 -14.45 -17.32
C ILE A 60 7.44 -14.60 -18.66
N TYR A 61 6.27 -13.96 -18.81
CA TYR A 61 5.53 -13.98 -20.07
C TYR A 61 6.39 -13.50 -21.25
N LEU A 62 7.13 -12.41 -21.07
CA LEU A 62 8.00 -11.84 -22.09
C LEU A 62 9.15 -12.78 -22.47
N LYS A 63 9.74 -13.48 -21.51
CA LYS A 63 10.88 -14.37 -21.75
C LYS A 63 10.48 -15.69 -22.38
N ASP A 64 9.37 -16.26 -21.94
CA ASP A 64 9.02 -17.65 -22.25
C ASP A 64 8.03 -17.75 -23.42
N TYR A 65 7.26 -16.69 -23.69
CA TYR A 65 6.17 -16.73 -24.68
C TYR A 65 6.17 -15.58 -25.69
N TYR A 66 6.86 -14.46 -25.43
CA TYR A 66 6.88 -13.32 -26.32
C TYR A 66 8.07 -13.37 -27.29
N ASP A 67 7.87 -14.00 -28.45
CA ASP A 67 8.92 -14.17 -29.48
C ASP A 67 9.31 -12.90 -30.25
N LYS A 68 8.72 -11.74 -29.92
CA LYS A 68 8.99 -10.47 -30.61
C LYS A 68 9.97 -9.62 -29.82
N ASN A 69 10.86 -8.94 -30.52
CA ASN A 69 11.69 -7.92 -29.87
C ASN A 69 10.82 -6.75 -29.41
N LEU A 70 11.01 -6.33 -28.16
CA LEU A 70 10.43 -5.11 -27.62
C LEU A 70 10.92 -3.90 -28.43
N ASN A 71 10.01 -2.95 -28.65
CA ASN A 71 10.29 -1.69 -29.33
C ASN A 71 9.85 -0.51 -28.46
N SER A 72 9.97 0.71 -28.99
CA SER A 72 9.61 1.94 -28.26
C SER A 72 8.09 2.13 -28.09
N THR A 73 7.25 1.46 -28.89
CA THR A 73 5.79 1.48 -28.74
C THR A 73 5.34 0.70 -27.50
N GLY A 74 6.11 -0.32 -27.15
CA GLY A 74 5.84 -1.21 -26.04
C GLY A 74 4.69 -2.19 -26.31
N VAL A 75 4.56 -3.16 -25.42
CA VAL A 75 3.46 -4.13 -25.35
C VAL A 75 2.76 -3.96 -24.01
N THR A 76 1.43 -3.97 -24.04
CA THR A 76 0.61 -3.98 -22.83
C THR A 76 0.24 -5.42 -22.49
N ILE A 77 0.57 -5.84 -21.28
CA ILE A 77 0.32 -7.18 -20.75
C ILE A 77 -0.74 -7.02 -19.65
N THR A 78 -1.96 -7.44 -19.94
CA THR A 78 -3.07 -7.38 -18.98
C THR A 78 -3.07 -8.62 -18.08
N ARG A 79 -3.70 -8.51 -16.91
CA ARG A 79 -3.93 -9.66 -16.03
C ARG A 79 -4.65 -10.81 -16.76
N SER A 80 -5.65 -10.50 -17.58
CA SER A 80 -6.39 -11.47 -18.40
C SER A 80 -5.49 -12.28 -19.33
N LEU A 81 -4.48 -11.63 -19.92
CA LEU A 81 -3.48 -12.30 -20.74
C LEU A 81 -2.63 -13.23 -19.88
N LEU A 82 -2.08 -12.75 -18.76
CA LEU A 82 -1.27 -13.55 -17.84
C LEU A 82 -2.01 -14.79 -17.34
N ARG A 83 -3.29 -14.65 -17.00
CA ARG A 83 -4.16 -15.76 -16.59
C ARG A 83 -4.31 -16.84 -17.66
N THR A 84 -4.23 -16.47 -18.95
CA THR A 84 -4.28 -17.44 -20.06
C THR A 84 -3.03 -18.32 -20.12
N TYR A 85 -1.90 -17.85 -19.57
CA TYR A 85 -0.63 -18.55 -19.51
C TYR A 85 -0.32 -19.12 -18.11
N ASP A 86 -1.32 -19.21 -17.21
CA ASP A 86 -1.16 -19.67 -15.82
C ASP A 86 -0.19 -18.80 -14.99
N LEU A 87 -0.06 -17.52 -15.35
CA LEU A 87 0.75 -16.50 -14.67
C LEU A 87 -0.12 -15.46 -13.97
N ASP A 88 -1.35 -15.83 -13.58
CA ASP A 88 -2.29 -14.89 -12.95
C ASP A 88 -1.71 -14.33 -11.65
N VAL A 89 -2.03 -13.06 -11.38
CA VAL A 89 -1.71 -12.39 -10.12
C VAL A 89 -3.02 -12.00 -9.48
N ASP A 90 -3.21 -12.43 -8.23
CA ASP A 90 -4.36 -11.98 -7.48
C ASP A 90 -4.16 -10.54 -7.04
N LEU A 91 -4.81 -9.63 -7.76
CA LEU A 91 -4.75 -8.20 -7.50
C LEU A 91 -5.84 -7.84 -6.50
N GLU A 92 -5.56 -8.05 -5.22
CA GLU A 92 -6.39 -7.66 -4.10
C GLU A 92 -5.56 -6.88 -3.08
N ASP A 93 -6.12 -5.81 -2.54
CA ASP A 93 -5.47 -5.05 -1.48
C ASP A 93 -5.52 -5.77 -0.12
N ASN A 94 -4.86 -5.21 0.89
CA ASN A 94 -4.86 -5.74 2.26
C ASN A 94 -6.25 -5.81 2.94
N LYS A 95 -7.29 -5.22 2.34
CA LYS A 95 -8.69 -5.25 2.79
C LYS A 95 -9.52 -6.24 1.97
N GLY A 96 -8.92 -6.98 1.04
CA GLY A 96 -9.59 -7.92 0.14
C GLY A 96 -10.45 -7.24 -0.93
N ARG A 97 -10.14 -5.98 -1.26
CA ARG A 97 -10.82 -5.26 -2.35
C ARG A 97 -10.06 -5.49 -3.64
N ALA A 98 -10.80 -5.85 -4.69
CA ALA A 98 -10.24 -6.11 -6.00
C ALA A 98 -9.59 -4.85 -6.60
N CYS A 99 -8.44 -5.05 -7.23
CA CYS A 99 -7.70 -4.06 -7.99
C CYS A 99 -7.63 -4.45 -9.47
N SER A 100 -7.49 -3.46 -10.33
CA SER A 100 -7.21 -3.61 -11.76
C SER A 100 -5.75 -3.30 -12.04
N GLY A 101 -5.15 -3.95 -13.04
CA GLY A 101 -3.75 -3.71 -13.36
C GLY A 101 -3.30 -4.27 -14.69
N TYR A 102 -2.24 -3.66 -15.23
CA TYR A 102 -1.55 -4.09 -16.42
C TYR A 102 -0.07 -3.71 -16.33
N VAL A 103 0.76 -4.33 -17.18
CA VAL A 103 2.19 -4.01 -17.33
C VAL A 103 2.45 -3.45 -18.70
N ILE A 104 3.29 -2.42 -18.79
CA ILE A 104 3.84 -1.95 -20.06
C ILE A 104 5.30 -2.34 -20.13
N ALA A 105 5.63 -3.17 -21.11
CA ALA A 105 7.00 -3.51 -21.42
C ALA A 105 7.43 -2.84 -22.71
N LYS A 106 8.52 -2.07 -22.70
CA LYS A 106 9.06 -1.36 -23.86
C LYS A 106 10.57 -1.38 -23.85
N LYS A 107 11.18 -1.24 -25.02
CA LYS A 107 12.63 -1.12 -25.16
C LYS A 107 12.97 0.24 -25.73
N SER A 108 13.65 1.06 -24.93
CA SER A 108 14.06 2.41 -25.30
C SER A 108 15.57 2.53 -25.18
N HIS A 109 16.24 3.03 -26.22
CA HIS A 109 17.70 3.18 -26.25
C HIS A 109 18.51 1.91 -25.89
N GLY A 110 17.93 0.72 -26.10
CA GLY A 110 18.57 -0.57 -25.79
C GLY A 110 18.29 -1.09 -24.38
N GLU A 111 17.67 -0.29 -23.51
CA GLU A 111 17.25 -0.69 -22.17
C GLU A 111 15.78 -1.16 -22.18
N GLU A 112 15.53 -2.26 -21.49
CA GLU A 112 14.19 -2.81 -21.29
C GLU A 112 13.58 -2.18 -20.04
N GLN A 113 12.39 -1.60 -20.21
CA GLN A 113 11.58 -1.02 -19.13
C GLN A 113 10.31 -1.86 -19.05
N ILE A 114 10.04 -2.39 -17.86
CA ILE A 114 8.87 -3.21 -17.55
C ILE A 114 8.26 -2.56 -16.33
N ASP A 115 7.21 -1.78 -16.53
CA ASP A 115 6.58 -1.00 -15.47
C ASP A 115 5.15 -1.52 -15.25
N ALA A 116 4.81 -1.90 -14.02
CA ALA A 116 3.44 -2.22 -13.64
C ALA A 116 2.63 -0.97 -13.29
N TYR A 117 1.34 -1.02 -13.61
CA TYR A 117 0.37 0.00 -13.26
C TYR A 117 -0.85 -0.68 -12.68
N ILE A 118 -1.22 -0.30 -11.46
CA ILE A 118 -2.39 -0.81 -10.75
C ILE A 118 -3.33 0.32 -10.34
N SER A 119 -4.61 -0.03 -10.21
CA SER A 119 -5.65 0.84 -9.69
C SER A 119 -6.49 0.06 -8.69
N CYS A 120 -6.40 0.50 -7.44
CA CYS A 120 -7.11 0.01 -6.26
C CYS A 120 -7.99 1.14 -5.70
N PRO A 121 -8.97 0.84 -4.81
CA PRO A 121 -9.87 1.87 -4.31
C PRO A 121 -9.20 3.06 -3.57
N ASP A 122 -8.09 2.81 -2.88
CA ASP A 122 -7.35 3.85 -2.11
C ASP A 122 -5.99 4.19 -2.76
N TYR A 123 -5.66 3.65 -3.94
CA TYR A 123 -4.35 3.82 -4.58
C TYR A 123 -4.41 3.66 -6.10
N THR A 124 -3.74 4.52 -6.83
CA THR A 124 -3.57 4.39 -8.29
C THR A 124 -2.14 4.77 -8.63
N THR A 125 -1.47 3.91 -9.40
CA THR A 125 -0.11 4.18 -9.89
C THR A 125 -0.14 5.39 -10.83
N ASP A 126 0.84 6.28 -10.69
CA ASP A 126 0.97 7.45 -11.57
C ASP A 126 1.13 7.01 -13.04
N GLY A 127 0.27 7.54 -13.92
CA GLY A 127 0.25 7.17 -15.34
C GLY A 127 -0.60 5.95 -15.68
N TYR A 128 -1.38 5.44 -14.73
CA TYR A 128 -2.40 4.43 -15.00
C TYR A 128 -3.48 4.96 -15.98
N GLU A 129 -3.81 4.15 -16.98
CA GLU A 129 -4.81 4.44 -18.00
C GLU A 129 -5.90 3.35 -18.00
N ASP A 130 -7.11 3.69 -17.56
CA ASP A 130 -8.24 2.75 -17.38
C ASP A 130 -8.49 1.87 -18.61
N TRP A 131 -8.43 2.46 -19.82
CA TRP A 131 -8.76 1.79 -21.08
C TRP A 131 -7.80 0.64 -21.45
N ARG A 132 -6.61 0.57 -20.83
CA ARG A 132 -5.63 -0.50 -21.04
C ARG A 132 -5.87 -1.73 -20.17
N SER A 133 -6.65 -1.57 -19.10
CA SER A 133 -6.94 -2.63 -18.12
C SER A 133 -8.12 -3.53 -18.51
N SER A 134 -8.79 -3.20 -19.62
CA SER A 134 -9.96 -3.92 -20.15
C SER A 134 -9.62 -5.20 -20.91
#